data_AF-A0A419J5I1-F1
#
_entry.id   AF-A0A419J5I1-F1
#
_cell.length_a   1.000
_cell.length_b   1.000
_cell.length_c   1.000
_cell.angle_alpha   90.00
_cell.angle_beta   90.00
_cell.angle_gamma   90.00
#
_symmetry.space_group_name_H-M   'P 1'
#
loop_
_entity.id
_entity.type
_entity.pdbx_description
1 polymer ?
#
loop_
_entity_poly.entity_id
_entity_poly.type
_entity_poly.pdbx_seq_one_letter_code
_entity_poly.pdbx_strand_id
1 'polypeptide(L)'
;MNENAGLSEATMYFIDECTKPYLKEIKSLNVEDVIKELIELLERNKDCPSVVFDRLDGEHRDYKPVVRTLADVSLQAHSYNVARYLIEEVKTYFSDYANFIPWALIAGLGHDIGKTPELRILHPHTVDDHQITSVRKLFELMSGKAEILSKRVIVAVEHHHTFSVDDPFTNMLKKADHRARNQELVRLRKGFQEGRFIDWFESYHFFNSIEPEINHVNEKGKWKAFTFRGVLYCTPDFLFETVRKQCIEKQVADMAFIKHSEQASALKIIVNYLQEHNMIYHHLKPGQYFRVYEIAFYAGRKIRIPHIPLKPYIFFDLREIESRKIGILQIIKSVTAV
;
A
#
# COMPACT_ATOMS: atom_id res chain seq x y z
N MET A 1 -17.85 28.61 -29.78
CA MET A 1 -18.06 28.99 -28.36
C MET A 1 -17.01 28.24 -27.55
N ASN A 2 -16.20 28.94 -26.76
CA ASN A 2 -15.03 28.36 -26.07
C ASN A 2 -15.46 27.22 -25.12
N GLU A 3 -15.12 25.97 -25.45
CA GLU A 3 -15.43 24.78 -24.65
C GLU A 3 -14.76 24.77 -23.26
N ASN A 4 -13.87 25.74 -22.97
CA ASN A 4 -13.11 25.83 -21.72
C ASN A 4 -13.61 26.92 -20.75
N ALA A 5 -14.72 27.59 -21.02
CA ALA A 5 -15.25 28.62 -20.12
C ALA A 5 -15.79 27.98 -18.83
N GLY A 6 -14.98 27.97 -17.76
CA GLY A 6 -15.39 27.52 -16.41
C GLY A 6 -14.53 26.41 -15.78
N LEU A 7 -13.54 25.86 -16.50
CA LEU A 7 -12.61 24.87 -15.95
C LEU A 7 -11.52 25.54 -15.10
N SER A 8 -11.07 24.87 -14.03
CA SER A 8 -9.90 25.31 -13.28
C SER A 8 -8.61 25.25 -14.12
N GLU A 9 -7.62 26.05 -13.73
CA GLU A 9 -6.29 26.02 -14.37
C GLU A 9 -5.65 24.63 -14.31
N ALA A 10 -5.81 23.93 -13.18
CA ALA A 10 -5.32 22.57 -13.00
C ALA A 10 -5.94 21.59 -14.01
N THR A 11 -7.24 21.70 -14.27
CA THR A 11 -7.95 20.88 -15.26
C THR A 11 -7.52 21.20 -16.68
N MET A 12 -7.39 22.48 -17.03
CA MET A 12 -6.89 22.87 -18.36
C MET A 12 -5.48 22.34 -18.60
N TYR A 13 -4.59 22.47 -17.61
CA TYR A 13 -3.23 21.94 -17.70
C TYR A 13 -3.23 20.41 -17.85
N PHE A 14 -4.04 19.70 -17.07
CA PHE A 14 -4.16 18.24 -17.19
C PHE A 14 -4.67 17.81 -18.57
N ILE A 15 -5.71 18.46 -19.11
CA ILE A 15 -6.22 18.18 -20.45
C ILE A 15 -5.12 18.37 -21.50
N ASP A 16 -4.38 19.47 -21.42
CA ASP A 16 -3.34 19.81 -22.39
C ASP A 16 -2.16 18.84 -22.38
N GLU A 17 -1.78 18.40 -21.18
CA GLU A 17 -0.65 17.50 -20.97
C GLU A 17 -0.99 16.03 -21.20
N CYS A 18 -2.16 15.57 -20.72
CA CYS A 18 -2.48 14.15 -20.61
C CYS A 18 -3.55 13.67 -21.59
N THR A 19 -4.44 14.54 -22.05
CA THR A 19 -5.57 14.16 -22.93
C THR A 19 -5.32 14.55 -24.38
N LYS A 20 -4.96 15.82 -24.65
CA LYS A 20 -4.74 16.35 -26.01
C LYS A 20 -3.74 15.53 -26.84
N PRO A 21 -2.60 15.05 -26.29
CA PRO A 21 -1.63 14.30 -27.08
C PRO A 21 -2.14 12.95 -27.60
N TYR A 22 -3.21 12.41 -27.03
CA TYR A 22 -3.74 11.07 -27.34
C TYR A 22 -5.19 11.10 -27.84
N LEU A 23 -5.66 12.25 -28.35
CA LEU A 23 -7.03 12.41 -28.85
C LEU A 23 -7.36 11.42 -29.96
N LYS A 24 -6.38 11.04 -30.78
CA LYS A 24 -6.58 10.07 -31.85
C LYS A 24 -6.95 8.70 -31.28
N GLU A 25 -6.18 8.21 -30.31
CA GLU A 25 -6.36 6.92 -29.66
C GLU A 25 -7.66 6.90 -28.84
N ILE A 26 -7.93 7.98 -28.09
CA ILE A 26 -9.16 8.19 -27.32
C ILE A 26 -10.40 8.10 -28.23
N LYS A 27 -10.38 8.80 -29.37
CA LYS A 27 -11.48 8.76 -30.35
C LYS A 27 -11.61 7.40 -31.02
N SER A 28 -10.50 6.75 -31.34
CA SER A 28 -10.51 5.42 -31.97
C SER A 28 -11.18 4.35 -31.10
N LEU A 29 -11.10 4.50 -29.77
CA LEU A 29 -11.74 3.60 -28.81
C LEU A 29 -13.14 4.04 -28.40
N ASN A 30 -13.63 5.18 -28.91
CA ASN A 30 -14.94 5.76 -28.57
C ASN A 30 -15.14 5.99 -27.05
N VAL A 31 -14.12 6.53 -26.37
CA VAL A 31 -14.11 6.79 -24.92
C VAL A 31 -13.89 8.26 -24.54
N GLU A 32 -13.99 9.17 -25.51
CA GLU A 32 -13.81 10.62 -25.29
C GLU A 32 -14.83 11.19 -24.28
N ASP A 33 -16.08 10.76 -24.40
CA ASP A 33 -17.17 11.14 -23.51
C ASP A 33 -16.98 10.63 -22.08
N VAL A 34 -16.44 9.42 -21.93
CA VAL A 34 -16.11 8.85 -20.62
C VAL A 34 -15.04 9.69 -19.91
N ILE A 35 -13.94 10.00 -20.60
CA ILE A 35 -12.84 10.79 -20.03
C ILE A 35 -13.34 12.19 -19.67
N LYS A 36 -14.17 12.79 -20.53
CA LYS A 36 -14.77 14.10 -20.27
C LYS A 36 -15.65 14.07 -19.01
N GLU A 37 -16.54 13.10 -18.89
CA GLU A 37 -17.42 12.96 -17.71
C GLU A 37 -16.60 12.75 -16.42
N LEU A 38 -15.53 11.95 -16.47
CA LEU A 38 -14.64 11.76 -15.30
C LEU A 38 -13.94 13.07 -14.90
N ILE A 39 -13.44 13.84 -15.87
CA ILE A 39 -12.82 15.14 -15.61
C ILE A 39 -13.83 16.12 -15.00
N GLU A 40 -15.04 16.18 -15.56
CA GLU A 40 -16.11 17.05 -15.07
C GLU A 40 -16.57 16.65 -13.66
N LEU A 41 -16.70 15.35 -13.37
CA LEU A 41 -17.03 14.84 -12.04
C LEU A 41 -15.97 15.26 -11.01
N LEU A 42 -14.69 15.13 -11.35
CA LEU A 42 -13.59 15.54 -10.48
C LEU A 42 -13.54 17.07 -10.29
N GLU A 43 -13.82 17.86 -11.34
CA GLU A 43 -13.88 19.33 -11.24
C GLU A 43 -15.03 19.80 -10.34
N ARG A 44 -16.22 19.17 -10.46
CA ARG A 44 -17.37 19.45 -9.57
C ARG A 44 -17.05 19.11 -8.11
N ASN A 45 -16.19 18.13 -7.88
CA ASN A 45 -15.81 17.63 -6.56
C ASN A 45 -14.37 18.02 -6.14
N LYS A 46 -13.82 19.10 -6.67
CA LYS A 46 -12.43 19.52 -6.41
C LYS A 46 -12.13 19.90 -4.96
N ASP A 47 -13.15 20.19 -4.16
CA ASP A 47 -13.00 20.46 -2.72
C ASP A 47 -13.12 19.19 -1.86
N CYS A 48 -13.42 18.03 -2.48
CA CYS A 48 -13.48 16.75 -1.80
C CYS A 48 -12.06 16.27 -1.46
N PRO A 49 -11.76 15.90 -0.20
CA PRO A 49 -10.49 15.27 0.16
C PRO A 49 -10.28 13.93 -0.54
N SER A 50 -9.03 13.63 -0.90
CA SER A 50 -8.62 12.35 -1.48
C SER A 50 -8.58 11.19 -0.46
N VAL A 51 -8.67 11.50 0.83
CA VAL A 51 -8.78 10.53 1.92
C VAL A 51 -9.87 11.01 2.86
N VAL A 52 -10.88 10.16 3.10
CA VAL A 52 -12.05 10.52 3.89
C VAL A 52 -11.90 9.99 5.32
N PHE A 53 -12.20 10.82 6.32
CA PHE A 53 -12.21 10.44 7.74
C PHE A 53 -13.48 9.67 8.14
N ASP A 54 -13.94 8.74 7.30
CA ASP A 54 -15.05 7.89 7.66
C ASP A 54 -14.54 6.66 8.42
N ARG A 55 -15.23 6.27 9.49
CA ARG A 55 -14.94 5.02 10.22
C ARG A 55 -15.14 3.77 9.35
N LEU A 56 -15.87 3.94 8.25
CA LEU A 56 -16.23 2.92 7.27
C LEU A 56 -15.23 2.81 6.11
N ASP A 57 -14.33 3.78 5.93
CA ASP A 57 -13.27 3.75 4.91
C ASP A 57 -11.99 3.10 5.47
N GLY A 58 -11.54 2.02 4.83
CA GLY A 58 -10.35 1.27 5.22
C GLY A 58 -9.07 2.11 5.14
N GLU A 59 -9.00 3.07 4.21
CA GLU A 59 -7.81 3.90 3.98
C GLU A 59 -7.42 4.74 5.19
N HIS A 60 -8.39 5.20 5.98
CA HIS A 60 -8.12 5.95 7.20
C HIS A 60 -7.24 5.14 8.17
N ARG A 61 -7.46 3.82 8.23
CA ARG A 61 -6.65 2.92 9.06
C ARG A 61 -5.29 2.66 8.41
N ASP A 62 -5.27 2.51 7.09
CA ASP A 62 -4.04 2.26 6.35
C ASP A 62 -3.05 3.41 6.45
N TYR A 63 -3.52 4.65 6.34
CA TYR A 63 -2.68 5.85 6.36
C TYR A 63 -2.61 6.54 7.72
N LYS A 64 -3.04 5.90 8.81
CA LYS A 64 -3.17 6.52 10.15
C LYS A 64 -2.02 7.47 10.56
N PRO A 65 -0.72 7.20 10.30
CA PRO A 65 0.38 8.11 10.66
C PRO A 65 0.43 9.43 9.87
N VAL A 66 -0.19 9.48 8.69
CA VAL A 66 -0.10 10.58 7.71
C VAL A 66 -1.45 11.06 7.17
N VAL A 67 -2.55 10.41 7.56
CA VAL A 67 -3.90 10.64 7.02
C VAL A 67 -4.32 12.12 7.05
N ARG A 68 -3.95 12.86 8.09
CA ARG A 68 -4.25 14.30 8.18
C ARG A 68 -3.57 15.12 7.11
N THR A 69 -2.33 14.78 6.78
CA THR A 69 -1.60 15.42 5.68
C THR A 69 -2.23 15.07 4.33
N LEU A 70 -2.61 13.81 4.12
CA LEU A 70 -3.22 13.39 2.85
C LEU A 70 -4.62 13.96 2.63
N ALA A 71 -5.36 14.25 3.71
CA ALA A 71 -6.68 14.87 3.63
C ALA A 71 -6.64 16.32 3.09
N ASP A 72 -5.48 16.99 3.13
CA ASP A 72 -5.30 18.32 2.51
C ASP A 72 -5.14 18.24 0.98
N VAL A 73 -4.99 17.03 0.41
CA VAL A 73 -4.98 16.79 -1.03
C VAL A 73 -6.40 16.56 -1.51
N SER A 74 -6.85 17.34 -2.49
CA SER A 74 -8.14 17.10 -3.13
C SER A 74 -8.15 15.82 -3.98
N LEU A 75 -9.32 15.20 -4.08
CA LEU A 75 -9.57 14.03 -4.93
C LEU A 75 -9.17 14.32 -6.39
N GLN A 76 -9.53 15.50 -6.91
CA GLN A 76 -9.12 15.92 -8.26
C GLN A 76 -7.60 15.92 -8.43
N ALA A 77 -6.87 16.57 -7.51
CA ALA A 77 -5.42 16.67 -7.60
C ALA A 77 -4.76 15.29 -7.52
N HIS A 78 -5.25 14.44 -6.60
CA HIS A 78 -4.79 13.07 -6.47
C HIS A 78 -5.02 12.26 -7.75
N SER A 79 -6.26 12.19 -8.25
CA SER A 79 -6.61 11.45 -9.47
C SER A 79 -5.84 11.91 -10.70
N TYR A 80 -5.59 13.22 -10.86
CA TYR A 80 -4.76 13.75 -11.95
C TYR A 80 -3.30 13.31 -11.82
N ASN A 81 -2.73 13.30 -10.62
CA ASN A 81 -1.37 12.81 -10.39
C ASN A 81 -1.28 11.30 -10.63
N VAL A 82 -2.26 10.52 -10.18
CA VAL A 82 -2.31 9.07 -10.45
C VAL A 82 -2.39 8.81 -11.95
N ALA A 83 -3.24 9.52 -12.69
CA ALA A 83 -3.33 9.38 -14.15
C ALA A 83 -2.00 9.72 -14.85
N ARG A 84 -1.30 10.78 -14.43
CA ARG A 84 0.04 11.13 -14.96
C ARG A 84 1.05 10.01 -14.74
N TYR A 85 1.16 9.52 -13.50
CA TYR A 85 2.12 8.46 -13.20
C TYR A 85 1.74 7.14 -13.87
N LEU A 86 0.45 6.84 -14.02
CA LEU A 86 0.01 5.64 -14.73
C LEU A 86 0.33 5.71 -16.23
N ILE A 87 0.24 6.90 -16.85
CA ILE A 87 0.72 7.13 -18.21
C ILE A 87 2.22 6.83 -18.33
N GLU A 88 3.03 7.27 -17.37
CA GLU A 88 4.48 6.99 -17.35
C GLU A 88 4.77 5.49 -17.22
N GLU A 89 4.04 4.78 -16.35
CA GLU A 89 4.15 3.33 -16.22
C GLU A 89 3.79 2.63 -17.53
N VAL A 90 2.69 3.04 -18.18
CA VAL A 90 2.25 2.49 -19.48
C VAL A 90 3.28 2.71 -20.57
N LYS A 91 3.88 3.91 -20.65
CA LYS A 91 4.97 4.22 -21.58
C LYS A 91 6.20 3.35 -21.37
N THR A 92 6.50 3.01 -20.11
CA THR A 92 7.66 2.22 -19.75
C THR A 92 7.43 0.73 -20.05
N TYR A 93 6.21 0.24 -19.82
CA TYR A 93 5.90 -1.18 -19.92
C TYR A 93 5.55 -1.63 -21.35
N PHE A 94 4.81 -0.82 -22.11
CA PHE A 94 4.32 -1.18 -23.44
C PHE A 94 5.10 -0.47 -24.54
N SER A 95 5.58 -1.22 -25.53
CA SER A 95 6.22 -0.64 -26.72
C SER A 95 5.24 0.17 -27.57
N ASP A 96 3.98 -0.27 -27.65
CA ASP A 96 2.88 0.43 -28.33
C ASP A 96 1.99 1.15 -27.31
N TYR A 97 2.62 1.97 -26.45
CA TYR A 97 1.96 2.57 -25.29
C TYR A 97 0.76 3.44 -25.63
N ALA A 98 0.74 4.08 -26.81
CA ALA A 98 -0.28 5.05 -27.19
C ALA A 98 -1.69 4.45 -27.10
N ASN A 99 -1.85 3.21 -27.56
CA ASN A 99 -3.12 2.47 -27.52
C ASN A 99 -3.60 2.10 -26.10
N PHE A 100 -2.70 2.15 -25.11
CA PHE A 100 -2.99 1.88 -23.70
C PHE A 100 -3.16 3.16 -22.88
N ILE A 101 -2.87 4.35 -23.42
CA ILE A 101 -3.06 5.61 -22.70
C ILE A 101 -4.53 5.86 -22.30
N PRO A 102 -5.54 5.56 -23.14
CA PRO A 102 -6.93 5.67 -22.71
C PRO A 102 -7.25 4.81 -21.47
N TRP A 103 -6.56 3.68 -21.30
CA TRP A 103 -6.73 2.82 -20.12
C TRP A 103 -6.19 3.54 -18.88
N ALA A 104 -5.00 4.11 -18.98
CA ALA A 104 -4.36 4.87 -17.92
C ALA A 104 -5.20 6.08 -17.49
N LEU A 105 -5.74 6.83 -18.46
CA LEU A 105 -6.60 7.99 -18.18
C LEU A 105 -7.86 7.57 -17.43
N ILE A 106 -8.60 6.59 -17.94
CA ILE A 106 -9.87 6.17 -17.32
C ILE A 106 -9.63 5.56 -15.95
N ALA A 107 -8.62 4.70 -15.79
CA ALA A 107 -8.28 4.10 -14.50
C ALA A 107 -7.79 5.15 -13.49
N GLY A 108 -6.83 6.01 -13.87
CA GLY A 108 -6.27 7.02 -12.97
C GLY A 108 -7.31 8.06 -12.53
N LEU A 109 -8.14 8.54 -13.46
CA LEU A 109 -9.23 9.47 -13.15
C LEU A 109 -10.36 8.80 -12.36
N GLY A 110 -10.66 7.54 -12.66
CA GLY A 110 -11.83 6.82 -12.18
C GLY A 110 -11.65 6.03 -10.89
N HIS A 111 -10.43 5.70 -10.47
CA HIS A 111 -10.23 4.71 -9.41
C HIS A 111 -10.86 5.08 -8.06
N ASP A 112 -10.84 6.37 -7.72
CA ASP A 112 -11.26 6.91 -6.43
C ASP A 112 -12.54 7.76 -6.49
N ILE A 113 -13.25 7.81 -7.62
CA ILE A 113 -14.45 8.65 -7.76
C ILE A 113 -15.57 8.25 -6.79
N GLY A 114 -15.57 7.00 -6.32
CA GLY A 114 -16.46 6.51 -5.26
C GLY A 114 -16.36 7.28 -3.94
N LYS A 115 -15.31 8.09 -3.74
CA LYS A 115 -15.16 8.99 -2.58
C LYS A 115 -16.03 10.25 -2.67
N THR A 116 -16.53 10.60 -3.87
CA THR A 116 -17.37 11.80 -4.08
C THR A 116 -18.67 11.74 -3.27
N PRO A 117 -19.10 12.85 -2.63
CA PRO A 117 -20.34 12.90 -1.86
C PRO A 117 -21.57 12.46 -2.66
N GLU A 118 -21.64 12.87 -3.93
CA GLU A 118 -22.74 12.56 -4.85
C GLU A 118 -22.95 11.04 -5.00
N LEU A 119 -21.86 10.28 -5.18
CA LEU A 119 -21.93 8.83 -5.36
C LEU A 119 -22.11 8.08 -4.03
N ARG A 120 -21.61 8.65 -2.91
CA ARG A 120 -21.77 8.06 -1.57
C ARG A 120 -23.22 8.13 -1.07
N ILE A 121 -23.95 9.21 -1.37
CA ILE A 121 -25.34 9.38 -0.93
C ILE A 121 -26.29 8.37 -1.60
N LEU A 122 -25.98 7.94 -2.82
CA LEU A 122 -26.80 6.97 -3.56
C LEU A 122 -26.74 5.56 -2.97
N HIS A 123 -25.72 5.26 -2.13
CA HIS A 123 -25.51 3.94 -1.54
C HIS A 123 -25.16 4.01 -0.04
N PRO A 124 -26.08 4.51 0.82
CA PRO A 124 -25.80 4.77 2.24
C PRO A 124 -25.72 3.50 3.10
N HIS A 125 -25.96 2.32 2.51
CA HIS A 125 -26.07 1.03 3.21
C HIS A 125 -25.09 -0.04 2.73
N THR A 126 -24.28 0.26 1.72
CA THR A 126 -23.21 -0.65 1.36
C THR A 126 -21.97 -0.27 2.17
N VAL A 127 -21.43 -1.26 2.86
CA VAL A 127 -20.11 -1.27 3.53
C VAL A 127 -18.98 -1.17 2.46
N ASP A 128 -19.29 -0.59 1.30
CA ASP A 128 -18.53 -0.70 0.07
C ASP A 128 -17.37 0.30 0.13
N ASP A 129 -16.19 -0.29 0.29
CA ASP A 129 -14.89 0.18 -0.19
C ASP A 129 -15.09 1.02 -1.46
N HIS A 130 -14.53 2.23 -1.51
CA HIS A 130 -14.77 3.20 -2.59
C HIS A 130 -14.52 2.61 -3.99
N GLN A 131 -13.68 1.58 -4.10
CA GLN A 131 -13.46 0.80 -5.32
C GLN A 131 -14.75 0.29 -5.94
N ILE A 132 -15.68 -0.26 -5.14
CA ILE A 132 -16.93 -0.83 -5.65
C ILE A 132 -17.83 0.27 -6.21
N THR A 133 -17.91 1.41 -5.53
CA THR A 133 -18.67 2.57 -5.99
C THR A 133 -18.07 3.16 -7.27
N SER A 134 -16.74 3.26 -7.33
CA SER A 134 -16.01 3.67 -8.55
C SER A 134 -16.27 2.71 -9.72
N VAL A 135 -16.19 1.40 -9.49
CA VAL A 135 -16.45 0.35 -10.48
C VAL A 135 -17.86 0.46 -11.05
N ARG A 136 -18.88 0.62 -10.20
CA ARG A 136 -20.27 0.76 -10.66
C ARG A 136 -20.41 1.95 -11.59
N LYS A 137 -19.89 3.12 -11.20
CA LYS A 137 -19.98 4.32 -12.02
C LYS A 137 -19.22 4.16 -13.34
N LEU A 138 -18.02 3.58 -13.30
CA LEU A 138 -17.25 3.30 -14.52
C LEU A 138 -17.97 2.31 -15.45
N PHE A 139 -18.60 1.28 -14.90
CA PHE A 139 -19.37 0.32 -15.70
C PHE A 139 -20.53 0.99 -16.45
N GLU A 140 -21.24 1.91 -15.80
CA GLU A 140 -22.28 2.72 -16.45
C GLU A 140 -21.72 3.55 -17.60
N LEU A 141 -20.63 4.29 -17.36
CA LEU A 141 -20.02 5.17 -18.36
C LEU A 141 -19.43 4.40 -19.55
N MET A 142 -18.89 3.21 -19.29
CA MET A 142 -18.24 2.36 -20.29
C MET A 142 -19.21 1.42 -21.02
N SER A 143 -20.51 1.44 -20.70
CA SER A 143 -21.50 0.55 -21.29
C SER A 143 -21.54 0.68 -22.82
N GLY A 144 -21.35 -0.44 -23.52
CA GLY A 144 -21.29 -0.49 -24.98
C GLY A 144 -20.02 0.07 -25.62
N LYS A 145 -18.97 0.35 -24.82
CA LYS A 145 -17.69 0.93 -25.29
C LYS A 145 -16.52 0.01 -24.99
N ALA A 146 -15.55 -0.03 -25.92
CA ALA A 146 -14.22 -0.63 -25.78
C ALA A 146 -14.13 -1.86 -24.84
N GLU A 147 -14.89 -2.92 -25.12
CA GLU A 147 -15.17 -4.01 -24.17
C GLU A 147 -13.93 -4.58 -23.46
N ILE A 148 -12.82 -4.77 -24.18
CA ILE A 148 -11.56 -5.28 -23.62
C ILE A 148 -10.94 -4.29 -22.62
N LEU A 149 -10.87 -3.00 -23.00
CA LEU A 149 -10.41 -1.93 -22.13
C LEU A 149 -11.29 -1.86 -20.88
N SER A 150 -12.62 -1.86 -21.07
CA SER A 150 -13.60 -1.78 -19.99
C SER A 150 -13.37 -2.89 -18.97
N LYS A 151 -13.25 -4.15 -19.40
CA LYS A 151 -13.00 -5.27 -18.48
C LYS A 151 -11.70 -5.10 -17.68
N ARG A 152 -10.62 -4.66 -18.32
CA ARG A 152 -9.30 -4.51 -17.66
C ARG A 152 -9.24 -3.33 -16.70
N VAL A 153 -9.82 -2.19 -17.09
CA VAL A 153 -9.91 -1.02 -16.22
C VAL A 153 -10.78 -1.31 -15.00
N ILE A 154 -11.93 -1.98 -15.19
CA ILE A 154 -12.81 -2.36 -14.09
C ILE A 154 -12.09 -3.28 -13.09
N VAL A 155 -11.39 -4.32 -13.57
CA VAL A 155 -10.61 -5.21 -12.70
C VAL A 155 -9.54 -4.43 -11.92
N ALA A 156 -8.82 -3.53 -12.60
CA ALA A 156 -7.79 -2.72 -11.94
C ALA A 156 -8.35 -1.81 -10.86
N VAL A 157 -9.45 -1.12 -11.14
CA VAL A 157 -10.11 -0.24 -10.16
C VAL A 157 -10.74 -1.03 -9.03
N GLU A 158 -11.34 -2.20 -9.28
CA GLU A 158 -11.91 -3.03 -8.22
C GLU A 158 -10.84 -3.49 -7.22
N HIS A 159 -9.65 -3.86 -7.73
CA HIS A 159 -8.63 -4.55 -6.93
C HIS A 159 -7.41 -3.68 -6.57
N HIS A 160 -7.49 -2.35 -6.70
CA HIS A 160 -6.33 -1.49 -6.43
C HIS A 160 -5.93 -1.40 -4.94
N HIS A 161 -6.77 -1.84 -4.00
CA HIS A 161 -6.37 -2.05 -2.59
C HIS A 161 -6.08 -3.52 -2.26
N THR A 162 -6.53 -4.45 -3.09
CA THR A 162 -6.44 -5.89 -2.81
C THR A 162 -4.99 -6.35 -2.87
N PHE A 163 -4.50 -7.03 -1.84
CA PHE A 163 -3.15 -7.58 -1.86
C PHE A 163 -2.96 -8.62 -2.99
N SER A 164 -1.84 -8.55 -3.70
CA SER A 164 -1.34 -9.60 -4.61
C SER A 164 -2.28 -10.01 -5.76
N VAL A 165 -2.68 -9.04 -6.58
CA VAL A 165 -3.36 -9.31 -7.86
C VAL A 165 -2.30 -9.61 -8.91
N ASP A 166 -2.37 -10.78 -9.54
CA ASP A 166 -1.50 -11.13 -10.68
C ASP A 166 -2.04 -10.53 -11.98
N ASP A 167 -2.21 -9.22 -11.99
CA ASP A 167 -2.61 -8.44 -13.16
C ASP A 167 -1.62 -7.26 -13.34
N PRO A 168 -0.85 -7.22 -14.44
CA PRO A 168 0.17 -6.18 -14.64
C PRO A 168 -0.40 -4.76 -14.55
N PHE A 169 -1.57 -4.51 -15.13
CA PHE A 169 -2.16 -3.17 -15.19
C PHE A 169 -2.65 -2.70 -13.81
N THR A 170 -3.26 -3.60 -13.02
CA THR A 170 -3.63 -3.34 -11.63
C THR A 170 -2.41 -2.97 -10.79
N ASN A 171 -1.28 -3.67 -10.98
CA ASN A 171 -0.03 -3.35 -10.27
C ASN A 171 0.58 -2.01 -10.73
N MET A 172 0.41 -1.63 -11.99
CA MET A 172 0.79 -0.30 -12.49
C MET A 172 -0.06 0.80 -11.86
N LEU A 173 -1.38 0.62 -11.75
CA LEU A 173 -2.27 1.56 -11.08
C LEU A 173 -1.88 1.75 -9.61
N LYS A 174 -1.60 0.66 -8.88
CA LYS A 174 -1.09 0.73 -7.50
C LYS A 174 0.22 1.47 -7.38
N LYS A 175 1.16 1.22 -8.30
CA LYS A 175 2.45 1.91 -8.31
C LYS A 175 2.28 3.42 -8.58
N ALA A 176 1.37 3.78 -9.48
CA ALA A 176 1.02 5.17 -9.75
C ALA A 176 0.35 5.86 -8.55
N ASP A 177 -0.59 5.19 -7.88
CA ASP A 177 -1.20 5.65 -6.61
C ASP A 177 -0.12 5.86 -5.53
N HIS A 178 0.72 4.87 -5.29
CA HIS A 178 1.79 4.96 -4.30
C HIS A 178 2.76 6.12 -4.59
N ARG A 179 3.11 6.31 -5.87
CA ARG A 179 3.97 7.43 -6.28
C ARG A 179 3.28 8.78 -6.07
N ALA A 180 1.99 8.89 -6.38
CA ALA A 180 1.22 10.10 -6.08
C ALA A 180 1.23 10.41 -4.58
N ARG A 181 0.92 9.42 -3.73
CA ARG A 181 0.93 9.58 -2.27
C ARG A 181 2.30 9.95 -1.73
N ASN A 182 3.38 9.35 -2.23
CA ASN A 182 4.74 9.71 -1.82
C ASN A 182 5.04 11.19 -2.11
N GLN A 183 4.75 11.65 -3.33
CA GLN A 183 4.99 13.03 -3.75
C GLN A 183 4.10 14.02 -3.01
N GLU A 184 2.85 13.67 -2.74
CA GLU A 184 1.93 14.44 -1.90
C GLU A 184 2.49 14.64 -0.48
N LEU A 185 3.00 13.58 0.16
CA LEU A 185 3.61 13.68 1.49
C LEU A 185 4.85 14.56 1.50
N VAL A 186 5.76 14.37 0.55
CA VAL A 186 6.98 15.18 0.43
C VAL A 186 6.63 16.66 0.24
N ARG A 187 5.60 16.95 -0.57
CA ARG A 187 5.15 18.32 -0.83
C ARG A 187 4.49 18.97 0.39
N LEU A 188 3.63 18.25 1.11
CA LEU A 188 2.78 18.83 2.15
C LEU A 188 3.39 18.78 3.55
N ARG A 189 4.26 17.81 3.85
CA ARG A 189 4.81 17.62 5.19
C ARG A 189 6.29 17.94 5.21
N LYS A 190 6.63 19.12 5.75
CA LYS A 190 8.03 19.55 5.91
C LYS A 190 8.86 18.48 6.61
N GLY A 191 10.01 18.15 6.02
CA GLY A 191 10.94 17.13 6.51
C GLY A 191 10.70 15.74 5.92
N PHE A 192 9.56 15.49 5.27
CA PHE A 192 9.37 14.24 4.54
C PHE A 192 10.21 14.22 3.26
N GLN A 193 10.87 13.10 3.01
CA GLN A 193 11.64 12.85 1.80
C GLN A 193 11.26 11.52 1.17
N GLU A 194 11.33 11.43 -0.16
CA GLU A 194 11.22 10.16 -0.85
C GLU A 194 12.44 9.29 -0.52
N GLY A 195 12.24 8.00 -0.31
CA GLY A 195 13.34 7.09 -0.03
C GLY A 195 12.95 5.66 -0.33
N ARG A 196 13.89 4.89 -0.88
CA ARG A 196 13.71 3.44 -1.01
C ARG A 196 14.14 2.78 0.28
N PHE A 197 13.52 1.65 0.61
CA PHE A 197 13.85 0.86 1.81
C PHE A 197 15.35 0.77 2.11
N ILE A 198 16.18 0.44 1.11
CA ILE A 198 17.64 0.30 1.26
C ILE A 198 18.36 1.58 1.67
N ASP A 199 17.80 2.75 1.33
CA ASP A 199 18.42 4.04 1.58
C ASP A 199 18.17 4.53 3.02
N TRP A 200 17.06 4.12 3.63
CA TRP A 200 16.66 4.61 4.95
C TRP A 200 16.62 3.54 6.05
N PHE A 201 16.55 2.26 5.72
CA PHE A 201 16.50 1.21 6.73
C PHE A 201 17.86 1.03 7.43
N GLU A 202 17.84 1.00 8.76
CA GLU A 202 19.04 0.77 9.57
C GLU A 202 18.84 -0.42 10.49
N SER A 203 19.59 -1.50 10.26
CA SER A 203 19.47 -2.74 11.04
C SER A 203 19.75 -2.53 12.52
N TYR A 204 20.79 -1.76 12.90
CA TYR A 204 21.08 -1.51 14.31
C TYR A 204 19.93 -0.81 15.04
N HIS A 205 19.36 0.23 14.45
CA HIS A 205 18.20 0.92 15.02
C HIS A 205 16.98 0.00 15.09
N PHE A 206 16.76 -0.84 14.07
CA PHE A 206 15.72 -1.86 14.09
C PHE A 206 15.91 -2.87 15.24
N PHE A 207 17.11 -3.42 15.42
CA PHE A 207 17.40 -4.37 16.50
C PHE A 207 17.28 -3.72 17.89
N ASN A 208 17.77 -2.50 18.07
CA ASN A 208 17.59 -1.75 19.30
C ASN A 208 16.10 -1.49 19.61
N SER A 209 15.27 -1.27 18.58
CA SER A 209 13.84 -1.04 18.74
C SER A 209 13.07 -2.29 19.15
N ILE A 210 13.47 -3.47 18.68
CA ILE A 210 12.80 -4.72 19.06
C ILE A 210 13.26 -5.26 20.41
N GLU A 211 14.48 -4.93 20.85
CA GLU A 211 15.11 -5.52 22.02
C GLU A 211 14.24 -5.50 23.29
N PRO A 212 13.58 -4.38 23.66
CA PRO A 212 12.79 -4.30 24.89
C PRO A 212 11.58 -5.24 24.91
N GLU A 213 11.11 -5.69 23.75
CA GLU A 213 9.92 -6.52 23.58
C GLU A 213 10.24 -8.02 23.50
N ILE A 214 11.53 -8.36 23.41
CA ILE A 214 11.98 -9.76 23.34
C ILE A 214 11.76 -10.44 24.69
N ASN A 215 11.14 -11.63 24.65
CA ASN A 215 10.86 -12.46 25.82
C ASN A 215 9.85 -11.87 26.80
N HIS A 216 9.08 -10.86 26.35
CA HIS A 216 8.00 -10.26 27.12
C HIS A 216 6.64 -10.87 26.75
N VAL A 217 5.78 -11.06 27.75
CA VAL A 217 4.41 -11.56 27.60
C VAL A 217 3.46 -10.51 28.14
N ASN A 218 2.49 -10.08 27.33
CA ASN A 218 1.49 -9.10 27.76
C ASN A 218 0.42 -9.72 28.67
N GLU A 219 -0.45 -8.87 29.24
CA GLU A 219 -1.55 -9.27 30.14
C GLU A 219 -2.49 -10.33 29.54
N LYS A 220 -2.59 -10.39 28.20
CA LYS A 220 -3.42 -11.37 27.47
C LYS A 220 -2.66 -12.66 27.13
N GLY A 221 -1.45 -12.85 27.65
CA GLY A 221 -0.61 -14.03 27.39
C GLY A 221 0.01 -14.07 25.99
N LYS A 222 0.02 -12.96 25.24
CA LYS A 222 0.63 -12.87 23.91
C LYS A 222 2.04 -12.29 23.99
N TRP A 223 2.94 -12.75 23.14
CA TRP A 223 4.28 -12.20 22.93
C TRP A 223 4.44 -11.73 21.50
N LYS A 224 5.41 -10.83 21.28
CA LYS A 224 5.79 -10.32 19.95
C LYS A 224 7.05 -10.98 19.43
N ALA A 225 7.99 -11.28 20.32
CA ALA A 225 9.21 -11.96 20.00
C ALA A 225 9.72 -12.79 21.18
N PHE A 226 10.44 -13.87 20.89
CA PHE A 226 11.08 -14.69 21.92
C PHE A 226 12.38 -15.29 21.38
N THR A 227 13.33 -15.54 22.26
CA THR A 227 14.54 -16.29 21.90
C THR A 227 14.42 -17.76 22.28
N PHE A 228 15.06 -18.64 21.53
CA PHE A 228 15.22 -20.05 21.91
C PHE A 228 16.46 -20.61 21.22
N ARG A 229 17.35 -21.24 22.00
CA ARG A 229 18.60 -21.87 21.50
C ARG A 229 19.41 -20.96 20.56
N GLY A 230 19.54 -19.69 20.93
CA GLY A 230 20.34 -18.71 20.19
C GLY A 230 19.67 -18.09 18.96
N VAL A 231 18.39 -18.40 18.72
CA VAL A 231 17.60 -17.82 17.62
C VAL A 231 16.55 -16.87 18.18
N LEU A 232 16.32 -15.75 17.50
CA LEU A 232 15.25 -14.81 17.83
C LEU A 232 14.07 -15.04 16.87
N TYR A 233 12.90 -15.35 17.41
CA TYR A 233 11.67 -15.55 16.64
C TYR A 233 10.77 -14.34 16.82
N CYS A 234 10.53 -13.59 15.74
CA CYS A 234 9.64 -12.43 15.72
C CYS A 234 8.35 -12.76 14.98
N THR A 235 7.21 -12.27 15.46
CA THR A 235 5.96 -12.35 14.68
C THR A 235 6.03 -11.40 13.47
N PRO A 236 5.37 -11.75 12.34
CA PRO A 236 5.36 -10.88 11.16
C PRO A 236 4.82 -9.46 11.45
N ASP A 237 3.73 -9.34 12.20
CA ASP A 237 3.14 -8.05 12.57
C ASP A 237 4.12 -7.18 13.35
N PHE A 238 4.85 -7.78 14.30
CA PHE A 238 5.83 -7.04 15.09
C PHE A 238 7.00 -6.55 14.24
N LEU A 239 7.47 -7.38 13.31
CA LEU A 239 8.54 -6.99 12.39
C LEU A 239 8.11 -5.79 11.53
N PHE A 240 6.93 -5.88 10.92
CA PHE A 240 6.38 -4.80 10.09
C PHE A 240 6.20 -3.51 10.88
N GLU A 241 5.51 -3.55 12.02
CA GLU A 241 5.22 -2.35 12.81
C GLU A 241 6.49 -1.67 13.34
N THR A 242 7.55 -2.45 13.66
CA THR A 242 8.84 -1.87 14.06
C THR A 242 9.50 -1.11 12.91
N VAL A 243 9.53 -1.70 11.71
CA VAL A 243 10.12 -1.07 10.53
C VAL A 243 9.29 0.13 10.07
N ARG A 244 7.95 0.02 10.11
CA ARG A 244 7.03 1.12 9.86
C ARG A 244 7.26 2.29 10.81
N LYS A 245 7.46 2.02 12.10
CA LYS A 245 7.79 3.04 13.09
C LYS A 245 9.07 3.79 12.70
N GLN A 246 10.12 3.06 12.34
CA GLN A 246 11.38 3.66 11.87
C GLN A 246 11.19 4.52 10.61
N CYS A 247 10.39 4.08 9.64
CA CYS A 247 10.05 4.86 8.44
C CYS A 247 9.41 6.21 8.79
N ILE A 248 8.43 6.20 9.71
CA ILE A 248 7.74 7.41 10.17
C ILE A 248 8.65 8.32 11.00
N GLU A 249 9.46 7.76 11.91
CA GLU A 249 10.42 8.50 12.73
C GLU A 249 11.47 9.21 11.86
N LYS A 250 11.90 8.56 10.78
CA LYS A 250 12.81 9.12 9.78
C LYS A 250 12.14 10.05 8.76
N GLN A 251 10.82 10.23 8.86
CA GLN A 251 10.05 11.06 7.94
C GLN A 251 10.25 10.65 6.47
N VAL A 252 10.20 9.36 6.18
CA VAL A 252 10.33 8.88 4.79
C VAL A 252 8.96 8.64 4.17
N ALA A 253 8.75 9.18 2.98
CA ALA A 253 7.61 8.89 2.13
C ALA A 253 7.86 7.57 1.38
N ASP A 254 7.55 6.45 2.05
CA ASP A 254 7.61 5.11 1.48
C ASP A 254 6.27 4.40 1.72
N MET A 255 5.36 4.48 0.74
CA MET A 255 4.02 3.90 0.82
C MET A 255 3.99 2.41 1.15
N ALA A 256 5.02 1.64 0.80
CA ALA A 256 5.08 0.23 1.15
C ALA A 256 5.07 0.02 2.68
N PHE A 257 5.61 0.97 3.45
CA PHE A 257 5.68 0.91 4.90
C PHE A 257 4.67 1.83 5.59
N ILE A 258 4.17 2.86 4.91
CA ILE A 258 3.14 3.75 5.47
C ILE A 258 1.76 3.08 5.41
N LYS A 259 1.39 2.48 4.28
CA LYS A 259 0.07 1.87 4.02
C LYS A 259 -0.01 0.49 4.69
N HIS A 260 -0.91 0.32 5.66
CA HIS A 260 -1.00 -0.95 6.39
C HIS A 260 -1.41 -2.13 5.50
N SER A 261 -2.26 -1.93 4.48
CA SER A 261 -2.61 -2.98 3.51
C SER A 261 -1.41 -3.57 2.75
N GLU A 262 -0.28 -2.86 2.70
CA GLU A 262 0.96 -3.31 2.04
C GLU A 262 1.86 -4.16 2.94
N GLN A 263 1.42 -4.49 4.16
CA GLN A 263 2.21 -5.23 5.15
C GLN A 263 2.92 -6.47 4.57
N ALA A 264 2.22 -7.29 3.77
CA ALA A 264 2.81 -8.50 3.21
C ALA A 264 3.87 -8.21 2.12
N SER A 265 3.71 -7.14 1.34
CA SER A 265 4.73 -6.65 0.39
C SER A 265 5.95 -6.13 1.14
N ALA A 266 5.72 -5.30 2.17
CA ALA A 266 6.76 -4.76 3.05
C ALA A 266 7.56 -5.86 3.74
N LEU A 267 6.90 -6.90 4.25
CA LEU A 267 7.58 -8.03 4.90
C LEU A 267 8.48 -8.80 3.93
N LYS A 268 8.10 -8.94 2.66
CA LYS A 268 8.99 -9.51 1.64
C LYS A 268 10.23 -8.65 1.44
N ILE A 269 10.08 -7.33 1.37
CA ILE A 269 11.20 -6.39 1.25
C ILE A 269 12.15 -6.51 2.46
N ILE A 270 11.60 -6.46 3.68
CA ILE A 270 12.39 -6.58 4.92
C ILE A 270 13.15 -7.90 4.95
N VAL A 271 12.46 -9.01 4.72
CA VAL A 271 13.07 -10.35 4.83
C VAL A 271 14.12 -10.58 3.76
N ASN A 272 13.89 -10.13 2.52
CA ASN A 272 14.89 -10.23 1.46
C ASN A 272 16.17 -9.49 1.86
N TYR A 273 16.05 -8.24 2.33
CA TYR A 273 17.19 -7.47 2.81
C TYR A 273 17.92 -8.17 3.97
N LEU A 274 17.20 -8.62 4.99
CA LEU A 274 17.80 -9.32 6.14
C LEU A 274 18.48 -10.62 5.71
N GLN A 275 17.94 -11.32 4.71
CA GLN A 275 18.52 -12.55 4.17
C GLN A 275 19.82 -12.28 3.40
N GLU A 276 19.83 -11.25 2.54
CA GLU A 276 21.02 -10.79 1.81
C GLU A 276 22.16 -10.39 2.76
N HIS A 277 21.82 -9.85 3.94
CA HIS A 277 22.78 -9.44 4.96
C HIS A 277 23.04 -10.53 6.02
N ASN A 278 22.65 -11.79 5.76
CA ASN A 278 22.89 -12.94 6.63
C ASN A 278 22.33 -12.78 8.07
N MET A 279 21.22 -12.05 8.22
CA MET A 279 20.54 -11.79 9.50
C MET A 279 19.34 -12.73 9.74
N ILE A 280 18.92 -13.52 8.75
CA ILE A 280 17.92 -14.59 8.91
C ILE A 280 18.62 -15.90 9.30
N TYR A 281 18.08 -16.63 10.27
CA TYR A 281 18.67 -17.87 10.78
C TYR A 281 18.61 -19.04 9.78
N HIS A 282 17.50 -19.17 9.05
CA HIS A 282 17.32 -20.17 8.01
C HIS A 282 16.89 -19.52 6.70
N HIS A 283 17.49 -19.94 5.59
CA HIS A 283 17.08 -19.46 4.27
C HIS A 283 15.59 -19.73 4.04
N LEU A 284 14.85 -18.65 3.78
CA LEU A 284 13.46 -18.67 3.37
C LEU A 284 13.39 -18.73 1.85
N LYS A 285 12.42 -19.48 1.31
CA LYS A 285 12.25 -19.60 -0.13
C LYS A 285 11.92 -18.25 -0.76
N PRO A 286 12.25 -18.02 -2.04
CA PRO A 286 11.82 -16.81 -2.74
C PRO A 286 10.32 -16.52 -2.57
N GLY A 287 9.98 -15.29 -2.22
CA GLY A 287 8.59 -14.85 -1.98
C GLY A 287 8.01 -15.22 -0.61
N GLN A 288 8.71 -16.01 0.20
CA GLN A 288 8.31 -16.37 1.56
C GLN A 288 8.95 -15.42 2.59
N TYR A 289 8.14 -14.82 3.46
CA TYR A 289 8.61 -13.91 4.51
C TYR A 289 8.46 -14.46 5.94
N PHE A 290 7.90 -15.66 6.13
CA PHE A 290 7.81 -16.33 7.43
C PHE A 290 7.77 -17.85 7.29
N ARG A 291 8.00 -18.57 8.40
CA ARG A 291 7.65 -20.00 8.52
C ARG A 291 6.70 -20.23 9.69
N VAL A 292 5.87 -21.24 9.59
CA VAL A 292 5.07 -21.71 10.72
C VAL A 292 5.96 -22.57 11.61
N TYR A 293 5.98 -22.25 12.90
CA TYR A 293 6.71 -23.02 13.90
C TYR A 293 5.74 -23.65 14.89
N GLU A 294 5.96 -24.92 15.18
CA GLU A 294 5.36 -25.60 16.33
C GLU A 294 6.21 -25.33 17.57
N ILE A 295 5.61 -24.64 18.54
CA ILE A 295 6.21 -24.37 19.86
C ILE A 295 5.57 -25.33 20.84
N ALA A 296 6.38 -26.23 21.41
CA ALA A 296 5.95 -27.16 22.44
C ALA A 296 6.43 -26.69 23.81
N PHE A 297 5.55 -26.75 24.80
CA PHE A 297 5.84 -26.37 26.17
C PHE A 297 5.98 -27.60 27.07
N TYR A 298 6.73 -27.49 28.17
CA TYR A 298 6.85 -28.57 29.15
C TYR A 298 5.50 -28.97 29.78
N ALA A 299 4.53 -28.06 29.80
CA ALA A 299 3.15 -28.33 30.22
C ALA A 299 2.34 -29.20 29.22
N GLY A 300 2.96 -29.70 28.14
CA GLY A 300 2.32 -30.57 27.14
C GLY A 300 1.53 -29.81 26.06
N ARG A 301 1.24 -28.53 26.26
CA ARG A 301 0.61 -27.66 25.26
C ARG A 301 1.53 -27.49 24.03
N LYS A 302 0.92 -27.46 22.85
CA LYS A 302 1.57 -27.11 21.59
C LYS A 302 0.78 -26.01 20.88
N ILE A 303 1.48 -25.13 20.18
CA ILE A 303 0.88 -24.07 19.36
C ILE A 303 1.64 -23.97 18.05
N ARG A 304 0.95 -23.55 16.99
CA ARG A 304 1.55 -23.27 15.68
C ARG A 304 1.37 -21.81 15.34
N ILE A 305 2.47 -21.09 15.17
CA ILE A 305 2.43 -19.64 14.96
C ILE A 305 3.50 -19.26 13.92
N PRO A 306 3.18 -18.36 12.96
CA PRO A 306 4.14 -17.83 12.01
C PRO A 306 5.19 -16.97 12.71
N HIS A 307 6.47 -17.25 12.44
CA HIS A 307 7.58 -16.43 12.91
C HIS A 307 8.65 -16.26 11.82
N ILE A 308 9.43 -15.19 12.00
CA ILE A 308 10.58 -14.83 11.19
C ILE A 308 11.81 -15.08 12.06
N PRO A 309 12.66 -16.05 11.72
CA PRO A 309 13.79 -16.44 12.57
C PRO A 309 15.01 -15.56 12.27
N LEU A 310 15.37 -14.70 13.20
CA LEU A 310 16.51 -13.77 13.10
C LEU A 310 17.76 -14.33 13.82
N LYS A 311 18.93 -13.84 13.42
CA LYS A 311 20.23 -14.08 14.05
C LYS A 311 20.56 -12.92 15.00
N PRO A 312 20.34 -13.08 16.32
CA PRO A 312 20.47 -11.98 17.28
C PRO A 312 21.90 -11.71 17.77
N TYR A 313 22.84 -12.64 17.55
CA TYR A 313 24.17 -12.64 18.21
C TYR A 313 25.07 -11.46 17.86
N ILE A 314 24.79 -10.74 16.77
CA ILE A 314 25.55 -9.54 16.37
C ILE A 314 25.08 -8.31 17.17
N PHE A 315 23.85 -8.34 17.71
CA PHE A 315 23.19 -7.16 18.26
C PHE A 315 23.01 -7.22 19.78
N PHE A 316 22.94 -8.41 20.38
CA PHE A 316 22.59 -8.57 21.79
C PHE A 316 23.47 -9.58 22.53
N ASP A 317 23.66 -9.41 23.85
CA ASP A 317 24.12 -10.51 24.71
C ASP A 317 22.95 -11.50 24.94
N LEU A 318 23.00 -12.64 24.26
CA LEU A 318 21.93 -13.63 24.32
C LEU A 318 21.68 -14.19 25.72
N ARG A 319 22.68 -14.19 26.61
CA ARG A 319 22.47 -14.66 27.99
C ARG A 319 21.59 -13.69 28.76
N GLU A 320 21.85 -12.39 28.59
CA GLU A 320 21.01 -11.34 29.17
C GLU A 320 19.59 -11.43 28.61
N ILE A 321 19.44 -11.47 27.28
CA ILE A 321 18.13 -11.55 26.62
C ILE A 321 17.33 -12.77 27.10
N GLU A 322 17.97 -13.95 27.17
CA GLU A 322 17.35 -15.19 27.63
C GLU A 322 16.86 -15.10 29.08
N SER A 323 17.63 -14.44 29.96
CA SER A 323 17.27 -14.27 31.38
C SER A 323 15.98 -13.47 31.60
N ARG A 324 15.57 -12.65 30.61
CA ARG A 324 14.35 -11.83 30.66
C ARG A 324 13.06 -12.61 30.38
N LYS A 325 13.13 -13.92 30.09
CA LYS A 325 11.93 -14.74 29.87
C LYS A 325 11.02 -14.76 31.09
N ILE A 326 9.74 -14.50 30.84
CA ILE A 326 8.68 -14.58 31.82
C ILE A 326 7.54 -15.49 31.37
N GLY A 327 6.81 -16.05 32.34
CA GLY A 327 5.58 -16.82 32.10
C GLY A 327 5.78 -18.01 31.18
N ILE A 328 4.89 -18.15 30.18
CA ILE A 328 4.86 -19.31 29.27
C ILE A 328 6.15 -19.48 28.45
N LEU A 329 6.93 -18.41 28.27
CA LEU A 329 8.18 -18.45 27.50
C LEU A 329 9.30 -19.20 28.23
N GLN A 330 9.28 -19.23 29.57
CA GLN A 330 10.28 -19.96 30.38
C GLN A 330 10.15 -21.48 30.22
N ILE A 331 8.95 -21.96 29.87
CA ILE A 331 8.65 -23.39 29.76
C ILE A 331 8.62 -23.89 28.31
N ILE A 332 9.25 -23.16 27.37
CA ILE A 332 9.42 -23.64 26.00
C ILE A 332 10.37 -24.85 26.02
N LYS A 333 9.87 -25.99 25.55
CA LYS A 333 10.62 -27.25 25.43
C LYS A 333 11.29 -27.37 24.07
N SER A 334 10.59 -27.03 22.99
CA SER A 334 11.11 -27.10 21.62
C SER A 334 10.41 -26.14 20.68
N VAL A 335 11.13 -25.72 19.65
CA VAL A 335 10.62 -24.93 18.53
C VAL A 335 11.04 -25.63 17.25
N THR A 336 10.07 -26.08 16.46
CA THR A 336 10.32 -26.86 15.23
C THR A 336 9.57 -26.22 14.07
N ALA A 337 10.24 -26.04 12.94
CA ALA A 337 9.58 -25.55 11.75
C ALA A 337 8.67 -26.66 11.17
N VAL A 338 7.43 -26.29 10.83
CA VAL A 338 6.43 -27.19 10.22
C VAL A 338 6.59 -27.21 8.71
#